data_AF-A0A6P0UEY5-F1
#
_entry.id   AF-A0A6P0UEY5-F1
#
_cell.length_a   1.000
_cell.length_b   1.000
_cell.length_c   1.000
_cell.angle_alpha   90.00
_cell.angle_beta   90.00
_cell.angle_gamma   90.00
#
_symmetry.space_group_name_H-M   'P 1'
#
loop_
_entity.id
_entity.type
_entity.pdbx_description
1 polymer ?
#
loop_
_entity_poly.entity_id
_entity_poly.type
_entity_poly.pdbx_seq_one_letter_code
_entity_poly.pdbx_strand_id
1 'polypeptide(L)'
;MKKYLLFLYVGILSFHSCQSQKNNLRTIEGNWHPLSQQEGADQYIEIFIKKDTIYFYSTPLGLYWVNFKMNENKYFIDDRTEMGWVEKGFMFVENDTLNFKAIDGSPLQFIRINESTTLENFVTQTTTEDVYRNVFLRRAQNW
;
A
#
# COMPACT_ATOMS: atom_id res chain seq x y z
N MET A 1 -21.76 -58.95 18.11
CA MET A 1 -21.96 -57.83 17.17
C MET A 1 -21.27 -56.59 17.71
N LYS A 2 -20.21 -56.14 17.04
CA LYS A 2 -19.43 -54.94 17.41
C LYS A 2 -20.26 -53.70 17.04
N LYS A 3 -20.51 -52.79 18.01
CA LYS A 3 -21.03 -51.44 17.72
C LYS A 3 -19.88 -50.45 17.82
N TYR A 4 -19.80 -49.65 16.77
CA TYR A 4 -18.68 -48.81 16.38
C TYR A 4 -18.53 -47.61 17.31
N LEU A 5 -17.28 -47.32 17.68
CA LEU A 5 -16.82 -46.00 18.12
C LEU A 5 -17.24 -44.97 17.07
N LEU A 6 -18.08 -44.00 17.43
CA LEU A 6 -18.23 -42.78 16.65
C LEU A 6 -17.47 -41.67 17.36
N PHE A 7 -16.25 -41.43 16.89
CA PHE A 7 -15.44 -40.27 17.23
C PHE A 7 -16.20 -39.00 16.83
N LEU A 8 -16.61 -38.21 17.82
CA LEU A 8 -17.14 -36.87 17.61
C LEU A 8 -15.95 -35.91 17.42
N TYR A 9 -15.32 -35.95 16.25
CA TYR A 9 -14.29 -34.99 15.83
C TYR A 9 -14.99 -33.81 15.14
N VAL A 10 -15.70 -33.00 15.91
CA VAL A 10 -16.32 -31.76 15.43
C VAL A 10 -15.76 -30.62 16.26
N GLY A 11 -14.91 -29.77 15.66
CA GLY A 11 -14.55 -28.50 16.28
C GLY A 11 -13.14 -27.95 16.08
N ILE A 12 -12.37 -28.37 15.06
CA ILE A 12 -11.08 -27.72 14.73
C ILE A 12 -11.02 -27.39 13.24
N LEU A 13 -11.84 -26.45 12.77
CA LEU A 13 -11.70 -25.89 11.41
C LEU A 13 -11.83 -24.35 11.33
N SER A 14 -11.80 -23.64 12.45
CA SER A 14 -12.12 -22.20 12.45
C SER A 14 -10.94 -21.23 12.37
N PHE A 15 -9.68 -21.68 12.19
CA PHE A 15 -8.50 -20.79 12.36
C PHE A 15 -7.73 -20.40 11.07
N HIS A 16 -8.16 -20.81 9.88
CA HIS A 16 -7.33 -20.62 8.67
C HIS A 16 -7.67 -19.38 7.82
N SER A 17 -8.74 -18.63 8.09
CA SER A 17 -9.15 -17.51 7.23
C SER A 17 -8.37 -16.19 7.47
N CYS A 18 -7.53 -16.11 8.50
CA CYS A 18 -6.87 -14.84 8.87
C CYS A 18 -5.43 -14.67 8.33
N GLN A 19 -4.85 -15.67 7.66
CA GLN A 19 -3.44 -15.61 7.22
C GLN A 19 -3.23 -14.84 5.90
N SER A 20 -4.18 -14.89 4.97
CA SER A 20 -4.02 -14.26 3.64
C SER A 20 -3.85 -12.73 3.73
N GLN A 21 -4.64 -12.07 4.58
CA GLN A 21 -4.60 -10.60 4.74
C GLN A 21 -3.28 -10.10 5.32
N LYS A 22 -2.71 -10.83 6.31
CA LYS A 22 -1.42 -10.45 6.92
C LYS A 22 -0.26 -10.53 5.93
N ASN A 23 -0.31 -11.46 4.97
CA ASN A 23 0.74 -11.62 3.97
C ASN A 23 0.69 -10.49 2.94
N ASN A 24 -0.49 -10.14 2.41
CA ASN A 24 -0.59 -9.04 1.45
C ASN A 24 -0.14 -7.70 2.06
N LEU A 25 -0.56 -7.39 3.29
CA LEU A 25 -0.17 -6.18 4.01
C LEU A 25 1.36 -6.06 4.16
N ARG A 26 2.04 -7.15 4.55
CA ARG A 26 3.50 -7.15 4.68
C ARG A 26 4.22 -6.90 3.35
N THR A 27 3.64 -7.35 2.24
CA THR A 27 4.25 -7.20 0.92
C THR A 27 4.12 -5.77 0.40
N ILE A 28 3.00 -5.08 0.65
CA ILE A 28 2.77 -3.70 0.20
C ILE A 28 3.53 -2.66 1.05
N GLU A 29 3.90 -2.99 2.31
CA GLU A 29 4.65 -2.07 3.17
C GLU A 29 6.01 -1.69 2.56
N GLY A 30 6.37 -0.42 2.72
CA GLY A 30 7.63 0.13 2.25
C GLY A 30 7.50 1.41 1.43
N ASN A 31 8.62 1.82 0.85
CA ASN A 31 8.77 3.04 0.07
C ASN A 31 8.68 2.71 -1.42
N TRP A 32 7.87 3.47 -2.16
CA TRP A 32 7.64 3.25 -3.57
C TRP A 32 7.64 4.56 -4.36
N HIS A 33 8.09 4.50 -5.59
CA HIS A 33 7.99 5.59 -6.55
C HIS A 33 7.35 5.12 -7.86
N PRO A 34 6.74 6.01 -8.65
CA PRO A 34 6.07 5.62 -9.88
C PRO A 34 7.06 4.98 -10.86
N LEU A 35 6.64 3.91 -11.54
CA LEU A 35 7.46 3.14 -12.48
C LEU A 35 7.84 3.96 -13.72
N SER A 36 6.90 4.76 -14.24
CA SER A 36 7.06 5.60 -15.43
C SER A 36 5.98 6.67 -15.44
N GLN A 37 6.11 7.70 -16.28
CA GLN A 37 5.01 8.63 -16.51
C GLN A 37 3.80 7.85 -17.05
N GLN A 38 2.74 7.78 -16.25
CA GLN A 38 1.54 6.99 -16.55
C GLN A 38 0.41 7.92 -17.00
N GLU A 39 -0.47 7.40 -17.86
CA GLU A 39 -1.64 8.13 -18.33
C GLU A 39 -2.53 8.53 -17.13
N GLY A 40 -2.79 9.83 -16.99
CA GLY A 40 -3.53 10.39 -15.84
C GLY A 40 -2.67 10.75 -14.60
N ALA A 41 -1.36 10.51 -14.62
CA ALA A 41 -0.45 10.98 -13.59
C ALA A 41 0.13 12.35 -13.96
N ASP A 42 -0.52 13.42 -13.52
CA ASP A 42 -0.10 14.81 -13.81
C ASP A 42 1.12 15.26 -12.98
N GLN A 43 1.48 14.49 -11.96
CA GLN A 43 2.56 14.82 -11.02
C GLN A 43 3.31 13.59 -10.55
N TYR A 44 4.61 13.76 -10.29
CA TYR A 44 5.43 12.76 -9.63
C TYR A 44 5.04 12.68 -8.14
N ILE A 45 4.81 11.46 -7.66
CA ILE A 45 4.38 11.20 -6.29
C ILE A 45 5.09 9.98 -5.73
N GLU A 46 5.75 10.15 -4.59
CA GLU A 46 6.30 9.02 -3.83
C GLU A 46 5.35 8.63 -2.71
N ILE A 47 5.33 7.33 -2.41
CA ILE A 47 4.48 6.77 -1.37
C ILE A 47 5.27 5.93 -0.37
N PHE A 48 4.86 6.00 0.89
CA PHE A 48 5.34 5.14 1.95
C PHE A 48 4.14 4.49 2.64
N ILE A 49 4.09 3.17 2.63
CA ILE A 49 3.00 2.40 3.23
C ILE A 49 3.51 1.76 4.52
N LYS A 50 2.80 2.03 5.63
CA LYS A 50 3.08 1.42 6.93
C LYS A 50 1.77 1.11 7.63
N LYS A 51 1.53 -0.16 7.94
CA LYS A 51 0.31 -0.65 8.58
C LYS A 51 -0.96 -0.22 7.84
N ASP A 52 -1.72 0.70 8.41
CA ASP A 52 -3.01 1.23 7.98
C ASP A 52 -2.91 2.67 7.48
N THR A 53 -1.70 3.18 7.21
CA THR A 53 -1.47 4.51 6.68
C THR A 53 -0.68 4.47 5.37
N ILE A 54 -1.13 5.25 4.39
CA ILE A 54 -0.34 5.61 3.20
C ILE A 54 0.09 7.05 3.34
N TYR A 55 1.39 7.27 3.37
CA TYR A 55 2.01 8.59 3.29
C TYR A 55 2.33 8.89 1.83
N PHE A 56 2.10 10.12 1.43
CA PHE A 56 2.35 10.63 0.10
C PHE A 56 3.25 11.85 0.19
N TYR A 57 4.13 12.01 -0.79
CA TYR A 57 4.83 13.26 -1.01
C TYR A 57 4.78 13.62 -2.48
N SER A 58 4.32 14.84 -2.77
CA SER A 58 4.42 15.44 -4.09
C SER A 58 4.74 16.93 -3.97
N THR A 59 5.21 17.53 -5.06
CA THR A 59 5.27 18.98 -5.18
C THR A 59 4.10 19.43 -6.06
N PRO A 60 3.24 20.37 -5.62
CA PRO A 60 3.47 21.33 -4.54
C PRO A 60 2.87 20.96 -3.16
N LEU A 61 2.23 19.80 -3.01
CA LEU A 61 1.41 19.49 -1.83
C LEU A 61 2.21 19.20 -0.56
N GLY A 62 3.48 18.82 -0.69
CA GLY A 62 4.30 18.36 0.43
C GLY A 62 3.84 17.00 0.96
N LEU A 63 4.09 16.76 2.25
CA LEU A 63 3.70 15.53 2.93
C LEU A 63 2.22 15.55 3.31
N TYR A 64 1.50 14.50 2.94
CA TYR A 64 0.16 14.21 3.44
C TYR A 64 -0.03 12.70 3.61
N TRP A 65 -1.09 12.30 4.29
CA TRP A 65 -1.37 10.89 4.53
C TRP A 65 -2.86 10.61 4.59
N VAL A 66 -3.21 9.36 4.33
CA VAL A 66 -4.57 8.85 4.47
C VAL A 66 -4.53 7.53 5.23
N ASN A 67 -5.59 7.27 6.00
CA ASN A 67 -5.81 5.95 6.54
C ASN A 67 -6.43 5.07 5.46
N PHE A 68 -5.98 3.83 5.39
CA PHE A 68 -6.53 2.83 4.49
C PHE A 68 -6.79 1.52 5.22
N LYS A 69 -7.67 0.71 4.63
CA LYS A 69 -7.82 -0.70 5.02
C LYS A 69 -7.91 -1.56 3.77
N MET A 70 -7.49 -2.82 3.93
CA MET A 70 -7.56 -3.82 2.87
C MET A 70 -8.63 -4.86 3.18
N ASN A 71 -9.35 -5.29 2.15
CA ASN A 71 -10.08 -6.55 2.16
C ASN A 71 -9.67 -7.36 0.92
N GLU A 72 -8.92 -8.44 1.14
CA GLU A 72 -8.20 -9.16 0.08
C GLU A 72 -7.26 -8.20 -0.68
N ASN A 73 -7.56 -7.89 -1.94
CA ASN A 73 -6.83 -6.92 -2.74
C ASN A 73 -7.57 -5.59 -2.87
N LYS A 74 -8.80 -5.47 -2.36
CA LYS A 74 -9.53 -4.20 -2.40
C LYS A 74 -9.01 -3.26 -1.33
N TYR A 75 -8.75 -2.01 -1.68
CA TYR A 75 -8.35 -0.99 -0.72
C TYR A 75 -9.45 0.07 -0.58
N PHE A 76 -9.63 0.49 0.67
CA PHE A 76 -10.59 1.50 1.07
C PHE A 76 -9.83 2.63 1.74
N ILE A 77 -10.16 3.87 1.41
CA ILE A 77 -9.61 5.07 2.07
C ILE A 77 -10.67 5.63 3.03
N ASP A 78 -10.23 6.12 4.19
CA ASP A 78 -11.07 6.89 5.12
C ASP A 78 -11.36 8.27 4.53
N ASP A 79 -12.54 8.41 3.92
CA ASP A 79 -12.99 9.63 3.26
C ASP A 79 -13.91 10.42 4.20
N ARG A 80 -13.37 11.51 4.74
CA ARG A 80 -14.12 12.38 5.66
C ARG A 80 -15.27 13.12 4.97
N THR A 81 -15.24 13.25 3.65
CA THR A 81 -16.29 13.93 2.87
C THR A 81 -17.50 13.02 2.68
N GLU A 82 -17.26 11.73 2.46
CA GLU A 82 -18.31 10.70 2.31
C GLU A 82 -18.71 10.06 3.65
N MET A 83 -18.12 10.53 4.76
CA MET A 83 -18.37 10.04 6.13
C MET A 83 -18.15 8.53 6.29
N GLY A 84 -17.07 7.99 5.71
CA GLY A 84 -16.75 6.58 5.89
C GLY A 84 -15.63 6.03 5.01
N TRP A 85 -15.58 4.69 4.97
CA TRP A 85 -14.60 3.95 4.17
C TRP A 85 -15.10 3.80 2.73
N VAL A 86 -14.38 4.39 1.78
CA VAL A 86 -14.74 4.38 0.36
C VAL A 86 -13.82 3.42 -0.39
N GLU A 87 -14.38 2.48 -1.14
CA GLU A 87 -13.61 1.60 -2.04
C GLU A 87 -13.00 2.46 -3.15
N LYS A 88 -11.67 2.45 -3.25
CA LYS A 88 -10.95 3.21 -4.29
C LYS A 88 -10.42 2.30 -5.41
N GLY A 89 -10.39 0.98 -5.18
CA GLY A 89 -10.03 -0.01 -6.18
C GLY A 89 -9.25 -1.18 -5.58
N PHE A 90 -8.25 -1.67 -6.32
CA PHE A 90 -7.41 -2.78 -5.91
C PHE A 90 -5.97 -2.33 -5.68
N MET A 91 -5.33 -2.86 -4.63
CA MET A 91 -3.92 -2.67 -4.31
C MET A 91 -3.26 -4.02 -4.05
N PHE A 92 -2.19 -4.31 -4.79
CA PHE A 92 -1.46 -5.59 -4.69
C PHE A 92 -0.03 -5.43 -5.24
N VAL A 93 0.86 -6.34 -4.85
CA VAL A 93 2.22 -6.43 -5.40
C VAL A 93 2.31 -7.61 -6.36
N GLU A 94 2.85 -7.36 -7.54
CA GLU A 94 3.16 -8.37 -8.56
C GLU A 94 4.53 -8.06 -9.15
N ASN A 95 5.44 -9.05 -9.20
CA ASN A 95 6.81 -8.91 -9.72
C ASN A 95 7.55 -7.67 -9.16
N ASP A 96 7.57 -7.51 -7.83
CA ASP A 96 8.16 -6.37 -7.11
C ASP A 96 7.62 -4.98 -7.50
N THR A 97 6.46 -4.95 -8.17
CA THR A 97 5.75 -3.74 -8.55
C THR A 97 4.47 -3.63 -7.72
N LEU A 98 4.29 -2.52 -7.03
CA LEU A 98 3.05 -2.18 -6.35
C LEU A 98 2.07 -1.59 -7.37
N ASN A 99 0.89 -2.20 -7.48
CA ASN A 99 -0.14 -1.79 -8.40
C ASN A 99 -1.34 -1.21 -7.63
N PHE A 100 -1.77 -0.02 -8.01
CA PHE A 100 -3.06 0.57 -7.66
C PHE A 100 -3.94 0.54 -8.90
N LYS A 101 -4.93 -0.34 -8.93
CA LYS A 101 -5.90 -0.40 -10.02
C LYS A 101 -7.16 0.33 -9.59
N ALA A 102 -7.45 1.47 -10.19
CA ALA A 102 -8.71 2.17 -9.98
C ALA A 102 -9.89 1.30 -10.45
N ILE A 103 -11.11 1.61 -9.98
CA ILE A 103 -12.32 0.87 -10.35
C ILE A 103 -12.58 0.92 -11.86
N ASP A 104 -12.18 2.01 -12.52
CA ASP A 104 -12.25 2.19 -13.99
C ASP A 104 -11.23 1.35 -14.76
N GLY A 105 -10.29 0.69 -14.06
CA GLY A 105 -9.32 -0.23 -14.61
C GLY A 105 -7.94 0.36 -14.87
N SER A 106 -7.75 1.68 -14.72
CA SER A 106 -6.46 2.35 -14.94
C SER A 106 -5.46 1.93 -13.85
N PRO A 107 -4.33 1.29 -14.20
CA PRO A 107 -3.33 0.89 -13.23
C PRO A 107 -2.32 2.01 -13.01
N LEU A 108 -2.12 2.40 -11.76
CA LEU A 108 -0.95 3.15 -11.31
C LEU A 108 0.08 2.17 -10.75
N GLN A 109 1.27 2.16 -11.32
CA GLN A 109 2.33 1.21 -10.97
C GLN A 109 3.51 1.92 -10.31
N PHE A 110 4.00 1.34 -9.23
CA PHE A 110 5.10 1.84 -8.45
C PHE A 110 6.15 0.76 -8.24
N ILE A 111 7.42 1.15 -8.24
CA ILE A 111 8.55 0.29 -7.92
C ILE A 111 9.17 0.68 -6.58
N ARG A 112 9.74 -0.33 -5.92
CA ARG A 112 10.30 -0.17 -4.57
C ARG A 112 11.54 0.71 -4.60
N ILE A 113 11.62 1.65 -3.67
CA ILE A 113 12.80 2.49 -3.45
C ILE A 113 13.80 1.70 -2.61
N ASN A 114 14.99 1.46 -3.16
CA ASN A 114 16.10 0.75 -2.50
C ASN A 114 17.27 1.68 -2.10
N GLU A 115 17.04 3.00 -2.11
CA GLU A 115 18.03 4.01 -1.73
C GLU A 115 18.00 4.30 -0.22
N SER A 116 19.07 4.90 0.31
CA SER A 116 19.20 5.22 1.73
C SER A 116 18.28 6.35 2.20
N THR A 117 17.89 7.25 1.30
CA THR A 117 17.03 8.41 1.60
C THR A 117 15.66 8.17 1.02
N THR A 118 14.69 7.91 1.89
CA THR A 118 13.32 7.52 1.53
C THR A 118 12.28 8.42 2.19
N LEU A 119 11.02 8.28 1.76
CA LEU A 119 9.91 8.98 2.39
C LEU A 119 9.71 8.51 3.84
N GLU A 120 9.95 7.24 4.15
CA GLU A 120 9.98 6.75 5.53
C GLU A 120 10.99 7.53 6.38
N ASN A 121 12.19 7.79 5.85
CA ASN A 121 13.20 8.54 6.61
C ASN A 121 12.69 9.94 6.97
N PHE A 122 11.99 10.59 6.04
CA PHE A 122 11.41 11.90 6.28
C PHE A 122 10.25 11.84 7.28
N VAL A 123 9.30 10.91 7.08
CA VAL A 123 8.14 10.70 7.97
C VAL A 123 8.57 10.36 9.41
N THR A 124 9.65 9.59 9.55
CA THR A 124 10.22 9.19 10.85
C THR A 124 11.26 10.18 11.40
N GLN A 125 11.46 11.32 10.73
CA GLN A 125 12.38 12.39 11.14
C GLN A 125 13.85 11.95 11.25
N THR A 126 14.25 10.92 10.51
CA THR A 126 15.67 10.52 10.39
C THR A 126 16.42 11.31 9.32
N THR A 127 15.70 12.05 8.48
CA THR A 127 16.24 13.06 7.56
C THR A 127 15.37 14.32 7.56
N THR A 128 15.91 15.45 7.10
CA THR A 128 15.15 16.71 6.97
C THR A 128 14.38 16.74 5.66
N GLU A 129 13.37 17.62 5.58
CA GLU A 129 12.62 17.82 4.34
C GLU A 129 13.52 18.26 3.19
N ASP A 130 14.45 19.20 3.41
CA ASP A 130 15.36 19.68 2.36
C ASP A 130 16.21 18.54 1.77
N VAL A 131 16.76 17.67 2.63
CA VAL A 131 17.57 16.53 2.19
C VAL A 131 16.72 15.53 1.41
N TYR A 132 15.54 15.19 1.93
CA TYR A 132 14.62 14.28 1.24
C TYR A 132 14.13 14.87 -0.09
N ARG A 133 13.73 16.15 -0.10
CA ARG A 133 13.22 16.86 -1.29
C ARG A 133 14.24 16.89 -2.41
N ASN A 134 15.53 17.06 -2.12
CA ASN A 134 16.58 16.99 -3.15
C ASN A 134 16.65 15.59 -3.81
N VAL A 135 16.50 14.52 -3.02
CA VAL A 135 16.49 13.14 -3.53
C VAL A 135 15.20 12.83 -4.29
N PHE A 136 14.06 13.33 -3.81
CA PHE A 136 12.77 13.27 -4.50
C PHE A 136 12.84 13.95 -5.87
N LEU A 137 13.34 15.18 -5.95
CA LEU A 137 13.46 15.92 -7.21
C LEU A 137 14.40 15.22 -8.20
N ARG A 138 15.49 14.61 -7.73
CA ARG A 138 16.37 13.80 -8.58
C ARG A 138 15.65 12.59 -9.17
N ARG A 139 14.83 11.89 -8.39
CA ARG A 139 14.06 10.74 -8.90
C ARG A 139 12.94 11.19 -9.84
N ALA A 140 12.28 12.30 -9.54
CA ALA A 140 11.29 12.94 -10.41
C ALA A 140 11.86 13.37 -11.77
N GLN A 141 13.14 13.78 -11.83
CA GLN A 141 13.81 14.13 -13.09
C GLN A 141 14.11 12.92 -13.98
N ASN A 142 14.17 11.72 -13.40
CA ASN A 142 14.44 10.46 -14.10
C ASN A 142 13.15 9.65 -14.33
N TRP A 143 11.98 10.25 -14.04
CA TRP A 143 10.67 9.64 -14.18
C TRP A 143 10.10 9.79 -15.60
#